data_AF-A0A916C2Q9-F1
#
_entry.id   AF-A0A916C2Q9-F1
#
_cell.length_a   1.000
_cell.length_b   1.000
_cell.length_c   1.000
_cell.angle_alpha   90.00
_cell.angle_beta   90.00
_cell.angle_gamma   90.00
#
_symmetry.space_group_name_H-M   'P 1'
#
loop_
_entity.id
_entity.type
_entity.pdbx_description
1 polymer ?
#
loop_
_entity_poly.entity_id
_entity_poly.type
_entity_poly.pdbx_seq_one_letter_code
_entity_poly.pdbx_strand_id
1 'polypeptide(L)' 'MKDYHYHINIFYSKEDSGYIADIPDLEACSAFGNTPEEALKEVEVAREAWLAAARKAGKAIPKPRYRPVIYQAAVV' A
#
# COMPACT_ATOMS: atom_id res chain seq x y z
N MET A 1 -14.06 8.86 11.17
CA MET A 1 -13.21 7.70 10.83
C MET A 1 -11.78 8.19 10.78
N LYS A 2 -10.78 7.46 11.33
CA LYS A 2 -9.39 7.86 11.12
C LYS A 2 -9.02 7.51 9.68
N ASP A 3 -8.84 8.55 8.88
CA ASP A 3 -8.28 8.43 7.55
C ASP A 3 -6.78 8.16 7.71
N TYR A 4 -6.37 6.91 7.44
CA TYR A 4 -4.97 6.54 7.47
C TYR A 4 -4.44 6.61 6.04
N HIS A 5 -3.82 7.74 5.71
CA HIS A 5 -3.10 7.88 4.44
C HIS A 5 -1.80 7.09 4.50
N TYR A 6 -1.84 5.84 4.04
CA TYR A 6 -0.67 5.00 3.91
C TYR A 6 0.17 5.40 2.70
N HIS A 7 1.48 5.13 2.79
CA HIS A 7 2.37 5.26 1.64
C HIS A 7 2.12 4.10 0.68
N ILE A 8 2.05 4.40 -0.62
CA ILE A 8 1.88 3.43 -1.70
C ILE A 8 3.14 3.51 -2.54
N ASN A 9 3.88 2.41 -2.70
CA ASN A 9 4.90 2.35 -3.75
C ASN A 9 4.25 1.86 -5.03
N ILE A 10 4.67 2.41 -6.17
CA ILE A 10 4.28 1.92 -7.49
C ILE A 10 5.55 1.74 -8.32
N PHE A 11 5.74 0.56 -8.88
CA PHE A 11 6.93 0.24 -9.67
C PHE A 11 6.59 -0.82 -10.73
N TYR A 12 7.36 -0.83 -11.82
CA TYR A 12 7.22 -1.86 -12.85
C TYR A 12 7.93 -3.14 -12.40
N SER A 13 7.22 -4.27 -12.45
CA SER A 13 7.75 -5.61 -12.25
C SER A 13 7.95 -6.28 -13.61
N LYS A 14 9.19 -6.70 -13.88
CA LYS A 14 9.49 -7.51 -15.07
C LYS A 14 8.94 -8.93 -14.96
N GLU A 15 8.82 -9.46 -13.74
CA GLU A 15 8.29 -10.80 -13.50
C GLU A 15 6.80 -10.87 -13.81
N ASP A 16 6.04 -9.86 -13.37
CA ASP A 16 4.60 -9.75 -13.61
C ASP A 16 4.28 -9.08 -14.96
N SER A 17 5.30 -8.57 -15.67
CA SER A 17 5.15 -7.80 -16.92
C SER A 17 4.17 -6.63 -16.81
N GLY A 18 4.13 -5.96 -15.66
CA GLY A 18 3.22 -4.84 -15.38
C GLY A 18 3.61 -4.07 -14.13
N TYR A 19 2.73 -3.20 -13.66
CA TYR A 19 2.96 -2.38 -12.48
C TYR A 19 2.43 -3.07 -11.23
N ILE A 20 3.24 -3.04 -10.17
CA ILE A 20 2.87 -3.46 -8.83
C ILE A 20 2.72 -2.22 -7.98
N ALA A 21 1.64 -2.18 -7.21
CA ALA A 21 1.41 -1.20 -6.17
C ALA A 21 1.29 -1.90 -4.81
N ASP A 22 2.05 -1.48 -3.81
CA ASP A 22 2.03 -2.09 -2.47
C ASP A 22 1.99 -1.06 -1.35
N ILE A 23 1.46 -1.49 -0.19
CA ILE A 23 1.35 -0.68 1.01
C ILE A 23 2.17 -1.34 2.12
N PRO A 24 3.43 -0.91 2.37
CA PRO A 24 4.33 -1.62 3.28
C PRO A 24 3.84 -1.72 4.73
N ASP A 25 3.06 -0.74 5.19
CA ASP A 25 2.46 -0.75 6.54
C ASP A 25 1.30 -1.75 6.66
N LEU A 26 0.72 -2.21 5.56
CA LEU A 26 -0.37 -3.19 5.52
C LEU A 26 0.17 -4.51 4.97
N GLU A 27 0.47 -5.45 5.88
CA GLU A 27 1.04 -6.75 5.51
C GLU A 27 0.19 -7.45 4.43
N ALA A 28 0.87 -7.89 3.36
CA ALA A 28 0.28 -8.55 2.19
C ALA A 28 -0.78 -7.70 1.44
N CYS A 29 -0.72 -6.38 1.53
CA CYS A 29 -1.57 -5.47 0.75
C CYS A 29 -0.81 -4.96 -0.49
N SER A 30 -1.00 -5.66 -1.61
CA SER A 30 -0.46 -5.29 -2.92
C SER A 30 -1.49 -5.54 -4.02
N ALA A 31 -1.31 -4.88 -5.16
CA ALA A 31 -2.11 -5.09 -6.35
C ALA A 31 -1.28 -4.92 -7.63
N PHE A 32 -1.84 -5.39 -8.74
CA PHE A 32 -1.24 -5.35 -10.06
C PHE A 32 -2.09 -4.48 -11.01
N GLY A 33 -1.46 -3.86 -11.99
CA GLY A 33 -2.12 -3.23 -13.14
C GLY A 33 -1.20 -3.14 -14.35
N ASN A 34 -1.78 -3.03 -15.55
CA ASN A 34 -0.96 -2.85 -16.77
C ASN A 34 -0.40 -1.43 -16.87
N THR A 35 -1.00 -0.48 -16.16
CA THR A 35 -0.51 0.89 -16.01
C THR A 35 -0.34 1.24 -14.52
N PRO A 36 0.44 2.30 -14.20
CA PRO A 36 0.54 2.79 -12.83
C PRO A 36 -0.81 3.15 -12.22
N GLU A 37 -1.72 3.73 -13.01
CA GLU A 37 -3.05 4.15 -12.58
C GLU A 37 -3.95 2.96 -12.28
N GLU A 38 -3.87 1.89 -13.09
CA GLU A 38 -4.57 0.63 -12.83
C GLU A 38 -4.08 0.01 -11.52
N ALA A 39 -2.76 -0.10 -11.33
CA ALA A 39 -2.19 -0.66 -10.12
C ALA A 39 -2.58 0.16 -8.87
N LEU A 40 -2.58 1.49 -8.98
CA LEU A 40 -3.05 2.39 -7.92
C LEU A 40 -4.51 2.12 -7.56
N LYS A 41 -5.39 2.07 -8.57
CA LYS A 41 -6.82 1.84 -8.33
C LYS A 41 -7.05 0.51 -7.63
N GLU A 42 -6.38 -0.55 -8.07
CA GLU A 42 -6.53 -1.88 -7.49
C GLU A 42 -5.97 -1.96 -6.06
N VAL A 43 -4.84 -1.29 -5.75
CA VAL A 43 -4.30 -1.30 -4.37
C VAL A 43 -5.19 -0.49 -3.41
N GLU A 44 -5.90 0.53 -3.88
CA GLU A 44 -6.88 1.23 -3.05
C GLU A 44 -8.07 0.34 -2.70
N VAL A 45 -8.54 -0.48 -3.65
CA VAL A 45 -9.58 -1.50 -3.38
C VAL A 45 -9.05 -2.53 -2.37
N ALA A 46 -7.83 -3.02 -2.56
CA ALA A 46 -7.19 -3.96 -1.65
C ALA A 46 -7.03 -3.38 -0.23
N ARG A 47 -6.65 -2.10 -0.12
CA ARG A 47 -6.55 -1.36 1.15
C ARG A 47 -7.88 -1.37 1.90
N GLU A 48 -8.97 -0.99 1.24
CA GLU A 48 -10.29 -0.95 1.88
C GLU A 48 -10.74 -2.34 2.32
N ALA A 49 -10.50 -3.37 1.49
CA ALA A 49 -10.80 -4.76 1.84
C ALA A 49 -9.97 -5.24 3.05
N TRP A 50 -8.67 -4.92 3.09
CA TRP A 50 -7.78 -5.25 4.20
C TRP A 50 -8.26 -4.60 5.50
N LEU A 51 -8.58 -3.29 5.46
CA LEU A 51 -9.06 -2.55 6.63
C LEU A 51 -10.41 -3.08 7.13
N ALA A 52 -11.33 -3.43 6.23
CA ALA A 52 -12.61 -4.04 6.59
C ALA A 52 -12.41 -5.42 7.24
N ALA A 53 -11.53 -6.25 6.67
CA ALA A 53 -11.21 -7.58 7.21
C ALA A 53 -10.56 -7.48 8.60
N ALA A 54 -9.59 -6.59 8.80
CA ALA A 54 -8.94 -6.35 10.08
C ALA A 54 -9.96 -5.95 11.16
N ARG A 55 -10.88 -5.04 10.84
CA ARG A 55 -11.96 -4.62 11.75
C ARG A 55 -12.87 -5.77 12.11
N LYS A 56 -13.33 -6.55 11.12
CA LYS A 56 -14.20 -7.72 11.33
C LYS A 56 -13.54 -8.79 12.20
N ALA A 57 -12.23 -8.96 12.03
CA ALA A 57 -11.43 -9.92 12.81
C ALA A 57 -10.98 -9.38 14.18
N GLY A 58 -11.31 -8.14 14.55
CA GLY A 58 -10.83 -7.51 15.79
C GLY A 58 -9.32 -7.31 15.84
N LYS A 59 -8.63 -7.32 14.69
CA LYS A 59 -7.19 -7.11 14.60
C LYS A 59 -6.87 -5.62 14.71
N ALA A 60 -5.73 -5.31 15.33
CA ALA A 60 -5.23 -3.95 15.38
C ALA A 60 -4.86 -3.46 13.98
N ILE A 61 -5.33 -2.26 13.62
CA ILE A 61 -4.94 -1.60 12.36
C ILE A 61 -3.61 -0.87 12.60
N PRO A 62 -2.55 -1.20 11.85
CA PRO A 62 -1.25 -0.52 11.96
C PRO A 62 -1.38 0.96 11.59
N LYS A 63 -0.49 1.80 12.11
CA LYS A 63 -0.46 3.23 11.74
C LYS A 63 0.44 3.40 10.50
N PRO A 64 0.16 4.37 9.62
CA PRO A 64 1.01 4.67 8.46
C PRO A 64 2.34 5.25 8.96
N ARG A 65 3.39 4.43 9.00
CA ARG A 65 4.73 4.81 9.50
C ARG A 65 5.79 4.69 8.42
N TYR A 66 5.55 3.92 7.38
CA TYR A 66 6.51 3.72 6.31
C TYR A 66 6.84 5.04 5.61
N ARG A 67 8.14 5.28 5.49
CA ARG A 67 8.75 6.37 4.73
C ARG A 67 9.96 5.79 4.00
N PRO A 68 10.09 5.96 2.68
CA PRO A 68 11.30 5.56 1.96
C PRO A 68 12.56 6.16 2.62
N VAL A 69 13.65 5.37 2.67
CA VAL A 69 14.91 5.75 3.35
C VAL A 69 15.46 7.09 2.85
N ILE A 70 15.27 7.39 1.56
CA ILE A 70 15.69 8.66 0.95
C ILE A 70 15.12 9.92 1.63
N TYR A 71 13.94 9.81 2.26
CA TYR A 71 13.32 10.93 2.99
C TYR A 71 13.67 10.94 4.48
N GLN A 72 14.16 9.82 5.02
CA GLN A 72 14.59 9.75 6.41
C GLN A 72 15.97 10.38 6.59
N ALA A 73 16.84 10.27 5.58
CA ALA A 73 18.19 10.85 5.58
C ALA A 73 18.22 12.37 5.40
N ALA A 74 17.12 12.99 4.98
CA ALA A 74 17.02 14.45 4.79
C ALA A 74 16.73 15.23 6.08
N VAL A 75 16.63 14.55 7.23
CA VAL A 75 16.51 15.17 8.55
C VAL A 75 17.93 15.29 9.15
N VAL A 76 18.68 16.29 8.69
CA VAL A 76 19.93 16.75 9.32
C VAL A 76 19.76 18.18 9.80
#